data_AF-A0A1I2WCM7-F1
#
_entry.id   AF-A0A1I2WCM7-F1
#
_cell.length_a   1.000
_cell.length_b   1.000
_cell.length_c   1.000
_cell.angle_alpha   90.00
_cell.angle_beta   90.00
_cell.angle_gamma   90.00
#
_symmetry.space_group_name_H-M   'P 1'
#
loop_
_entity.id
_entity.type
_entity.pdbx_description
1 polymer ?
#
loop_
_entity_poly.entity_id
_entity_poly.type
_entity_poly.pdbx_seq_one_letter_code
_entity_poly.pdbx_strand_id
1 'polypeptide(L)' 'MRNDRHDEPLSDEELEFFLQYLHRFANHDVDQFVLMEVGDPGYPCYMNLSRAPAPGTDPAVYRRP' A
#
# COMPACT_ATOMS: atom_id res chain seq x y z
N MET A 1 17.60 -5.19 18.19
CA MET A 1 17.25 -3.81 18.58
C MET A 1 15.89 -3.51 17.98
N ARG A 2 14.88 -3.33 18.84
CA ARG A 2 13.56 -2.85 18.41
C ARG A 2 13.72 -1.35 18.16
N ASN A 3 13.28 -0.87 17.00
CA ASN A 3 13.52 0.51 16.59
C ASN A 3 12.41 1.38 17.22
N ASP A 4 12.69 2.03 18.35
CA ASP A 4 11.69 2.72 19.19
C ASP A 4 11.23 4.10 18.64
N ARG A 5 11.45 4.38 17.35
CA ARG A 5 11.20 5.70 16.72
C ARG A 5 10.06 5.73 15.71
N HIS A 6 9.18 4.73 15.73
CA HIS A 6 8.09 4.64 14.75
C HIS A 6 7.06 5.78 14.83
N ASP A 7 7.03 6.53 15.94
CA ASP A 7 6.11 7.64 16.16
C ASP A 7 6.73 9.02 15.85
N GLU A 8 8.01 9.06 15.48
CA GLU A 8 8.68 10.29 15.09
C GLU A 8 8.59 10.50 13.57
N PRO A 9 8.44 11.76 13.10
CA PRO A 9 8.50 12.05 11.67
C PRO A 9 9.89 11.69 11.13
N LEU A 10 9.93 11.16 9.91
CA LEU A 10 11.19 10.94 9.18
C LEU A 10 11.92 12.28 9.04
N SER A 11 13.25 12.24 9.17
CA SER A 11 14.08 13.34 8.69
C SER A 11 13.95 13.49 7.17
N ASP A 12 14.35 14.65 6.64
CA ASP A 12 14.27 14.93 5.20
C ASP A 12 15.06 13.90 4.37
N GLU A 13 16.23 13.47 4.85
CA GLU A 13 17.06 12.44 4.19
C GLU A 13 16.39 11.05 4.23
N GLU A 14 15.82 10.65 5.37
CA GLU A 14 15.09 9.39 5.49
C GLU A 14 13.83 9.37 4.63
N LEU A 15 13.13 10.51 4.52
CA LEU A 15 11.97 10.68 3.65
C LEU A 15 12.37 10.55 2.17
N GLU A 16 13.49 11.15 1.77
CA GLU A 16 14.00 11.02 0.40
C GLU A 16 14.33 9.56 0.06
N PHE A 17 15.04 8.85 0.94
CA PHE A 17 15.31 7.43 0.75
C PHE A 17 14.03 6.59 0.69
N PHE A 18 13.07 6.86 1.59
CA PHE A 18 11.79 6.16 1.59
C PHE A 18 11.04 6.35 0.26
N LEU A 19 11.00 7.57 -0.27
CA LEU A 19 10.36 7.85 -1.56
C LEU A 19 11.08 7.16 -2.73
N GLN A 20 12.40 7.10 -2.72
CA GLN A 20 13.17 6.36 -3.74
C GLN A 20 12.88 4.86 -3.68
N TYR A 21 12.81 4.28 -2.48
CA TYR A 21 12.40 2.88 -2.29
C TYR A 21 10.98 2.63 -2.78
N LEU A 22 10.04 3.52 -2.46
CA LEU A 22 8.65 3.42 -2.89
C LEU A 22 8.54 3.50 -4.42
N HIS A 23 9.28 4.41 -5.05
CA HIS A 23 9.31 4.55 -6.52
C HIS A 23 9.88 3.30 -7.18
N ARG A 24 10.95 2.73 -6.63
CA ARG A 24 11.51 1.47 -7.12
C ARG A 24 10.54 0.30 -6.97
N PHE A 25 9.84 0.24 -5.83
CA PHE A 25 8.83 -0.79 -5.58
C PHE A 25 7.62 -0.63 -6.52
N ALA A 26 7.06 0.57 -6.64
CA ALA A 26 5.92 0.84 -7.50
C ALA A 26 6.23 0.54 -8.97
N ASN A 27 7.40 0.96 -9.47
CA ASN A 27 7.79 0.67 -10.85
C ASN A 27 8.17 -0.80 -11.08
N HIS A 28 8.51 -1.56 -10.05
CA HIS A 28 8.84 -2.98 -10.21
C HIS A 28 7.60 -3.87 -10.07
N ASP A 29 6.80 -3.64 -9.04
CA ASP A 29 5.70 -4.54 -8.64
C ASP A 29 4.37 -4.17 -9.32
N VAL A 30 4.11 -2.89 -9.62
CA VAL A 30 2.91 -2.52 -10.39
C VAL A 30 3.08 -2.88 -11.87
N ASP A 31 4.30 -2.73 -12.41
CA ASP A 31 4.61 -3.24 -13.76
C ASP A 31 4.54 -4.76 -13.81
N GLN A 32 4.94 -5.47 -12.75
CA GLN A 32 4.70 -6.92 -12.67
C GLN A 32 3.21 -7.26 -12.62
N PHE A 33 2.37 -6.51 -11.91
CA PHE A 33 0.92 -6.75 -11.91
C PHE A 33 0.30 -6.57 -13.31
N VAL A 34 0.76 -5.55 -14.06
CA VAL A 34 0.36 -5.31 -15.44
C VAL A 34 0.90 -6.39 -16.39
N LEU A 35 2.15 -6.85 -16.19
CA LEU A 35 2.79 -7.90 -17.00
C LEU A 35 2.32 -9.32 -16.68
N MET A 36 1.76 -9.55 -15.49
CA MET A 36 1.28 -10.86 -15.07
C MET A 36 -0.03 -11.28 -15.75
N GLU A 37 -0.70 -10.38 -16.49
CA GLU A 37 -2.00 -10.63 -17.15
C GLU A 37 -3.01 -11.33 -16.20
N VAL A 38 -2.92 -11.05 -14.89
CA VAL A 38 -3.76 -11.70 -13.86
C VAL A 38 -5.17 -11.13 -13.90
N GLY A 39 -5.98 -11.73 -14.77
CA GLY A 39 -7.40 -11.51 -14.85
C GLY A 39 -7.98 -12.41 -15.92
N ASP A 40 -8.94 -13.26 -15.56
CA ASP A 40 -9.75 -13.95 -16.57
C ASP A 40 -10.55 -12.88 -17.34
N PRO A 41 -10.45 -12.77 -18.67
CA PRO A 41 -11.24 -11.81 -19.45
C PRO A 41 -12.76 -11.98 -19.25
N GLY A 42 -13.22 -13.18 -18.90
CA GLY A 42 -14.60 -13.46 -18.52
C GLY A 42 -14.97 -13.03 -17.10
N TYR A 43 -13.97 -12.77 -16.23
CA TYR A 43 -14.16 -12.36 -14.83
C TYR A 43 -13.16 -11.27 -14.42
N PRO A 44 -13.33 -10.03 -14.91
CA PRO A 44 -12.46 -8.93 -14.53
C PRO A 44 -12.62 -8.61 -13.03
N CYS A 45 -11.48 -8.47 -12.35
CA CYS A 45 -11.42 -7.98 -10.97
C CYS A 45 -11.10 -6.48 -10.95
N TYR A 46 -11.88 -5.70 -10.21
CA TYR A 46 -11.68 -4.27 -10.04
C TYR A 46 -11.38 -3.94 -8.58
N MET A 47 -10.41 -3.07 -8.35
CA MET A 47 -10.08 -2.58 -7.02
C MET A 47 -10.58 -1.14 -6.87
N ASN A 48 -11.24 -0.85 -5.75
CA ASN A 48 -11.64 0.49 -5.35
C ASN A 48 -11.00 0.85 -4.02
N LEU A 49 -10.33 2.00 -3.96
CA LEU A 49 -9.67 2.53 -2.78
C LEU A 49 -10.53 3.65 -2.18
N SER A 50 -11.01 3.44 -0.96
CA SER A 50 -11.81 4.40 -0.22
C SER A 50 -11.31 4.52 1.23
N ARG A 51 -11.51 5.70 1.82
CA ARG A 51 -11.28 5.93 3.25
C ARG A 51 -12.51 5.56 4.10
N ALA A 52 -13.66 5.34 3.46
CA ALA A 52 -14.85 4.84 4.14
C ALA A 52 -14.74 3.32 4.29
N PRO A 53 -15.11 2.77 5.46
CA PRO A 53 -15.31 1.33 5.62
C PRO A 53 -16.28 0.79 4.57
N ALA A 54 -16.11 -0.48 4.18
CA ALA A 54 -17.11 -1.15 3.35
C ALA A 54 -18.48 -1.16 4.07
N PRO A 55 -19.60 -1.09 3.33
CA PRO A 55 -20.93 -1.10 3.94
C PRO A 55 -21.12 -2.32 4.85
N GLY A 56 -21.52 -2.09 6.10
CA GLY A 56 -21.72 -3.14 7.11
C GLY A 56 -20.46 -3.54 7.88
N THR A 57 -19.28 -3.00 7.54
CA THR A 57 -18.04 -3.26 8.28
C THR A 57 -17.90 -2.32 9.47
N ASP A 58 -17.60 -2.87 10.64
CA ASP A 58 -17.25 -2.09 11.83
C ASP A 58 -15.93 -1.33 11.59
N PRO A 59 -15.89 0.01 11.72
CA PRO A 59 -14.67 0.80 11.60
C PRO A 59 -13.53 0.34 12.52
N ALA A 60 -13.83 -0.29 13.65
CA ALA A 60 -12.83 -0.83 14.57
C ALA A 60 -11.94 -1.90 13.93
N VAL A 61 -12.43 -2.61 12.90
CA VAL A 61 -11.65 -3.62 12.16
C VAL A 61 -10.43 -3.01 11.46
N TYR A 62 -10.50 -1.73 11.09
CA TYR A 62 -9.41 -1.01 10.44
C TYR A 62 -8.47 -0.31 11.43
N ARG A 63 -8.76 -0.35 12.74
CA ARG A 63 -7.86 0.18 13.78
C ARG A 63 -6.82 -0.88 14.12
N ARG A 64 -5.56 -0.46 14.26
CA ARG A 64 -4.51 -1.37 14.76
C ARG A 64 -4.74 -1.70 16.25
N PRO A 65 -4.32 -2.88 16.73
CA PRO A 65 -4.32 -3.23 18.14
C PRO A 65 -3.46 -2.29 18.98
#